data_AF-A0A8S3CZH8-F1
#
_entry.id   AF-A0A8S3CZH8-F1
#
_cell.length_a   1.000
_cell.length_b   1.000
_cell.length_c   1.000
_cell.angle_alpha   90.00
_cell.angle_beta   90.00
_cell.angle_gamma   90.00
#
_symmetry.space_group_name_H-M   'P 1'
#
loop_
_entity.id
_entity.type
_entity.pdbx_description
1 polymer ?
#
loop_
_entity_poly.entity_id
_entity_poly.type
_entity_poly.pdbx_seq_one_letter_code
_entity_poly.pdbx_strand_id
1 'polypeptide(L)' 'LLHPATYVNKLLVTSRQGTMQLWNIKANKLLHEFFTNDTKSNSITTIAQSTVVDVVAIGYNDGQIRLHNLRYDETLVTFT' A
#
# COMPACT_ATOMS: atom_id res chain seq x y z
N LEU A 1 2.68 8.41 0.65
CA LEU A 1 4.09 7.95 0.80
C LEU A 1 4.31 7.51 2.24
N LEU A 2 4.92 6.36 2.46
CA LEU A 2 5.19 5.79 3.79
C LEU A 2 6.53 5.04 3.76
N HIS A 3 7.30 5.10 4.85
CA HIS A 3 8.40 4.16 5.10
C HIS A 3 7.88 3.05 6.02
N PRO A 4 7.59 1.83 5.51
CA PRO A 4 7.02 0.78 6.34
C PRO A 4 7.97 0.39 7.48
N ALA A 5 7.40 -0.02 8.60
CA ALA A 5 8.19 -0.54 9.72
C ALA A 5 8.98 -1.78 9.26
N THR A 6 10.19 -1.97 9.78
CA THR A 6 11.14 -3.07 9.45
C THR A 6 11.66 -3.11 8.00
N TYR A 7 11.14 -2.28 7.09
CA TYR A 7 11.50 -2.29 5.67
C TYR A 7 12.67 -1.34 5.40
N VAL A 8 13.87 -1.74 5.81
CA VAL A 8 15.09 -0.91 5.66
C VAL A 8 15.30 -0.52 4.19
N ASN A 9 15.45 0.79 3.95
CA ASN A 9 15.62 1.39 2.63
C ASN A 9 14.46 1.15 1.66
N LYS A 10 13.24 0.86 2.15
CA LYS A 10 12.08 0.74 1.26
C LYS A 10 11.04 1.82 1.53
N LEU A 11 10.50 2.37 0.46
CA LEU A 11 9.39 3.31 0.49
C LEU A 11 8.19 2.72 -0.21
N LEU A 12 7.03 2.84 0.44
CA LEU A 12 5.73 2.57 -0.16
C LEU A 12 5.19 3.88 -0.75
N VAL A 13 5.14 3.92 -2.07
CA VAL A 13 4.60 5.04 -2.85
C VAL A 13 3.18 4.67 -3.26
N THR A 14 2.24 5.57 -3.06
CA THR A 14 0.85 5.42 -3.49
C THR A 14 0.46 6.58 -4.38
N SER A 15 -0.43 6.33 -5.34
CA SER A 15 -0.94 7.32 -6.26
C SER A 15 -2.45 7.53 -6.09
N ARG A 16 -2.90 8.73 -6.42
CA ARG A 16 -4.32 9.03 -6.61
C ARG A 16 -4.95 8.26 -7.78
N GLN A 17 -4.17 7.61 -8.65
CA GLN A 17 -4.70 6.68 -9.65
C GLN A 17 -5.01 5.27 -9.09
N GLY A 18 -4.83 5.06 -7.78
CA GLY A 18 -5.09 3.78 -7.14
C GLY A 18 -3.91 2.80 -7.18
N THR A 19 -2.78 3.21 -7.77
CA THR A 19 -1.58 2.38 -7.84
C THR A 19 -0.76 2.48 -6.55
N MET A 20 -0.11 1.38 -6.19
CA MET A 20 0.80 1.30 -5.07
C MET A 20 2.07 0.57 -5.48
N GLN A 21 3.22 1.07 -5.06
CA GLN A 21 4.53 0.57 -5.46
C GLN A 21 5.49 0.55 -4.27
N LEU A 22 6.28 -0.51 -4.16
CA LEU A 22 7.35 -0.64 -3.18
C LEU A 22 8.70 -0.42 -3.86
N TRP A 23 9.45 0.58 -3.38
CA TRP A 23 10.72 0.98 -3.95
C TRP A 23 11.87 0.73 -2.98
N ASN A 24 13.00 0.21 -3.46
CA ASN A 24 14.27 0.28 -2.75
C ASN A 24 14.98 1.57 -3.12
N ILE A 25 15.10 2.50 -2.18
CA ILE A 25 15.71 3.81 -2.45
C ILE A 25 17.23 3.75 -2.55
N LYS A 26 17.88 2.82 -1.84
CA LYS A 26 19.34 2.68 -1.89
C LYS A 26 19.80 2.08 -3.22
N ALA A 27 19.04 1.13 -3.74
CA ALA A 27 19.31 0.49 -5.03
C ALA A 27 18.64 1.20 -6.22
N ASN A 28 17.86 2.25 -5.96
CA ASN A 28 17.02 2.94 -6.95
C ASN A 28 16.20 1.97 -7.83
N LYS A 29 15.55 1.00 -7.20
CA LYS A 29 14.88 -0.12 -7.88
C LYS A 29 13.45 -0.28 -7.40
N LEU A 30 12.50 -0.34 -8.34
CA LEU A 30 11.14 -0.82 -8.08
C LEU A 30 11.21 -2.31 -7.68
N LEU A 31 10.75 -2.61 -6.47
CA LEU A 31 10.74 -3.98 -5.93
C LEU A 31 9.44 -4.69 -6.27
N HIS A 32 8.30 -4.02 -6.13
CA HIS A 32 6.98 -4.60 -6.34
C HIS A 32 5.95 -3.54 -6.73
N GLU A 33 5.01 -3.93 -7.57
CA GLU A 33 3.84 -3.14 -7.92
C GLU A 33 2.59 -3.92 -7.50
N PHE A 34 1.75 -3.31 -6.66
CA PHE A 34 0.58 -3.96 -6.10
C PHE A 34 -0.59 -3.73 -7.06
N PHE A 35 -1.09 -4.81 -7.65
CA PHE A 35 -2.23 -4.76 -8.55
C PHE A 35 -3.49 -5.10 -7.77
N THR A 36 -4.48 -4.21 -7.82
CA THR A 36 -5.81 -4.55 -7.33
C THR A 36 -6.57 -5.28 -8.43
N ASN A 37 -7.16 -6.42 -8.09
CA ASN A 37 -8.10 -7.13 -8.97
C ASN A 37 -9.46 -6.43 -9.03
N ASP A 38 -9.61 -5.31 -8.34
CA ASP A 38 -10.84 -4.53 -8.34
C ASP A 38 -10.98 -3.78 -9.67
N THR A 39 -12.14 -3.94 -10.30
CA THR A 39 -12.47 -3.25 -11.56
C THR A 39 -12.69 -1.76 -11.34
N LYS A 40 -12.85 -1.32 -10.08
CA LYS A 40 -12.91 0.08 -9.70
C LYS A 40 -11.54 0.59 -9.28
N SER A 41 -10.94 1.42 -10.13
CA SER A 41 -9.80 2.26 -9.76
C SER A 41 -10.29 3.35 -8.81
N ASN A 42 -10.13 3.11 -7.50
CA ASN A 42 -10.42 4.09 -6.46
C ASN A 42 -9.16 4.88 -6.11
N SER A 43 -9.32 6.19 -5.92
CA SER A 43 -8.21 7.07 -5.62
C SER A 43 -7.73 6.85 -4.20
N ILE A 44 -6.46 6.50 -4.01
CA ILE A 44 -5.86 6.40 -2.66
C ILE A 44 -5.67 7.80 -2.12
N THR A 45 -6.30 8.10 -0.98
CA THR A 45 -6.25 9.40 -0.31
C THR A 45 -5.31 9.40 0.88
N THR A 46 -5.17 8.26 1.57
CA THR A 46 -4.31 8.14 2.75
C THR A 46 -3.75 6.72 2.89
N ILE A 47 -2.62 6.62 3.59
CA ILE A 47 -2.04 5.35 4.02
C ILE A 47 -1.52 5.48 5.45
N ALA A 48 -1.68 4.43 6.25
CA ALA A 48 -1.22 4.40 7.64
C ALA A 48 -0.65 3.02 7.99
N GLN A 49 0.50 3.02 8.66
CA GLN A 49 1.16 1.78 9.12
C GLN A 49 0.35 1.14 10.26
N SER A 50 0.09 -0.17 10.17
CA SER A 50 -0.42 -0.96 11.30
C SER A 50 0.70 -1.28 12.28
N THR A 51 0.35 -1.55 13.54
CA THR A 51 1.28 -2.14 14.52
C THR A 51 1.73 -3.54 14.12
N VAL A 52 0.96 -4.22 13.28
CA VAL A 52 1.31 -5.54 12.73
C VAL A 52 2.31 -5.36 11.59
N VAL A 53 3.39 -6.17 11.63
CA VAL A 53 4.43 -6.18 10.60
C VAL A 53 3.82 -6.50 9.23
N ASP A 54 4.35 -5.90 8.18
CA ASP A 54 3.89 -6.03 6.79
C ASP A 54 2.50 -5.46 6.50
N VAL A 55 1.72 -5.02 7.49
CA VAL A 55 0.33 -4.57 7.28
C VAL A 55 0.22 -3.06 7.22
N VAL A 56 -0.49 -2.55 6.20
CA VAL A 56 -0.79 -1.14 6.00
C VAL A 56 -2.28 -0.95 5.74
N ALA A 57 -2.85 0.10 6.34
CA ALA A 57 -4.19 0.57 6.03
C ALA A 57 -4.15 1.55 4.86
N ILE A 58 -5.03 1.35 3.88
CA ILE A 58 -5.17 2.17 2.67
C ILE A 58 -6.57 2.76 2.68
N GLY A 59 -6.65 4.09 2.73
CA GLY A 59 -7.91 4.82 2.63
C GLY A 59 -8.15 5.32 1.22
N TYR A 60 -9.37 5.12 0.73
CA TYR A 60 -9.81 5.50 -0.60
C TYR A 60 -10.74 6.72 -0.55
N ASN A 61 -10.99 7.33 -1.72
CA ASN A 61 -11.85 8.51 -1.86
C ASN A 61 -13.35 8.23 -1.67
N ASP A 62 -13.78 6.98 -1.82
CA ASP A 62 -15.15 6.52 -1.60
C ASP A 62 -15.46 6.22 -0.13
N GLY A 63 -14.48 6.44 0.77
CA GLY A 63 -14.60 6.17 2.20
C GLY A 63 -14.17 4.76 2.60
N GLN A 64 -13.89 3.88 1.64
CA GLN A 64 -13.45 2.52 1.93
C GLN A 64 -12.04 2.52 2.54
N ILE A 65 -11.80 1.59 3.47
CA ILE A 65 -10.48 1.34 4.05
C ILE A 65 -10.10 -0.13 3.83
N ARG A 66 -8.91 -0.40 3.29
CA ARG A 66 -8.39 -1.77 3.13
C ARG A 66 -7.16 -1.96 4.01
N LEU A 67 -7.16 -3.04 4.79
CA LEU A 67 -5.94 -3.55 5.42
C LEU A 67 -5.27 -4.51 4.46
N HIS A 68 -4.03 -4.22 4.11
CA HIS A 68 -3.29 -4.95 3.09
C HIS A 68 -1.93 -5.39 3.62
N ASN A 69 -1.57 -6.65 3.37
CA ASN A 69 -0.27 -7.22 3.71
C ASN A 69 0.70 -7.04 2.55
N LEU A 70 1.73 -6.22 2.74
CA LEU A 70 2.73 -5.87 1.72
C LEU A 70 3.62 -7.02 1.30
N ARG A 71 3.83 -8.02 2.17
CA ARG A 71 4.71 -9.16 1.88
C ARG A 71 4.04 -10.18 0.98
N TYR A 72 2.76 -10.41 1.21
CA TYR A 72 1.96 -11.41 0.48
C TYR A 72 1.14 -10.80 -0.64
N ASP A 73 1.04 -9.46 -0.73
CA ASP A 73 0.17 -8.75 -1.68
C ASP A 73 -1.30 -9.19 -1.53
N GLU A 74 -1.76 -9.24 -0.28
CA GLU A 74 -3.09 -9.74 0.07
C GLU A 74 -3.88 -8.71 0.86
N THR A 75 -5.13 -8.50 0.46
CA THR A 75 -6.08 -7.70 1.24
C THR A 75 -6.68 -8.56 2.33
N LEU A 76 -6.38 -8.21 3.58
CA LEU A 76 -6.81 -8.96 4.76
C LEU A 76 -8.27 -8.62 5.12
N VAL A 77 -8.62 -7.34 5.10
CA VAL A 77 -9.93 -6.84 5.51
C VAL A 77 -10.28 -5.58 4.72
N THR A 78 -11.55 -5.44 4.36
CA THR A 78 -12.12 -4.22 3.79
C THR A 78 -13.22 -3.68 4.71
N PHE A 79 -13.13 -2.41 5.07
CA PHE A 79 -14.14 -1.67 5.82
C PHE A 79 -14.87 -0.71 4.89
N THR A 80 -16.19 -0.67 4.99
CA THR A 80 -17.10 0.16 4.17
C THR A 80 -17.96 1.03 5.07
#